data_AF-A0A1I0RM68-F1
#
_entry.id   AF-A0A1I0RM68-F1
#
_cell.length_a   1.000
_cell.length_b   1.000
_cell.length_c   1.000
_cell.angle_alpha   90.00
_cell.angle_beta   90.00
_cell.angle_gamma   90.00
#
_symmetry.space_group_name_H-M   'P 1'
#
loop_
_entity.id
_entity.type
_entity.pdbx_description
1 polymer ?
#
loop_
_entity_poly.entity_id
_entity_poly.type
_entity_poly.pdbx_seq_one_letter_code
_entity_poly.pdbx_strand_id
1 'polypeptide(L)'
;MHVQFNLQTLGYIVAEFETKAGKIKIGHSSTYGDQFQELLNKIFHIYQLERRSETDFFPCSFEVMWYDDRVNYEWRIECDHAACKLQVKVFELSTSDKKYRRELVNEIISLDSLLGDILLSLENLWHRFGFIGYKTNWEVGNFPMYELLTLKADRSGWNILPEKANEEDDWRQKVATENEIDLLLFKKP
;
A
#
# COMPACT_ATOMS: atom_id res chain seq x y z
N MET A 1 -8.39 12.81 7.76
CA MET A 1 -7.66 12.03 8.77
C MET A 1 -6.40 11.58 8.08
N HIS A 2 -5.23 11.85 8.63
CA HIS A 2 -3.99 11.73 7.88
C HIS A 2 -3.28 10.45 8.26
N VAL A 3 -3.24 9.49 7.33
CA VAL A 3 -2.27 8.42 7.38
C VAL A 3 -0.99 8.99 6.78
N GLN A 4 0.09 9.05 7.55
CA GLN A 4 1.36 9.53 7.02
C GLN A 4 2.30 8.35 6.89
N PHE A 5 2.38 7.78 5.69
CA PHE A 5 3.35 6.72 5.44
C PHE A 5 4.73 7.35 5.21
N ASN A 6 5.74 6.89 5.94
CA ASN A 6 7.08 7.45 5.85
C ASN A 6 8.10 6.32 5.75
N LEU A 7 8.61 6.11 4.54
CA LEU A 7 9.74 5.24 4.32
C LEU A 7 11.04 6.04 4.49
N GLN A 8 11.87 5.61 5.43
CA GLN A 8 13.17 6.20 5.71
C GLN A 8 14.23 5.12 5.53
N THR A 9 15.15 5.29 4.59
CA THR A 9 16.36 4.47 4.56
C THR A 9 17.56 5.32 5.00
N LEU A 10 18.53 4.77 5.72
CA LEU A 10 19.10 3.44 5.58
C LEU A 10 18.39 2.34 6.40
N GLY A 11 17.51 1.57 5.74
CA GLY A 11 17.11 0.23 6.19
C GLY A 11 15.66 -0.03 6.59
N TYR A 12 14.78 0.94 6.89
CA TYR A 12 13.55 0.63 7.65
C TYR A 12 12.24 1.16 7.03
N ILE A 13 11.17 0.36 7.12
CA ILE A 13 9.80 0.77 6.75
C ILE A 13 9.02 1.13 8.01
N VAL A 14 8.43 2.32 8.05
CA VAL A 14 7.57 2.78 9.17
C VAL A 14 6.22 3.24 8.62
N ALA A 15 5.13 2.70 9.17
CA ALA A 15 3.78 3.21 8.97
C ALA A 15 3.41 4.10 10.15
N GLU A 16 2.98 5.34 9.90
CA GLU A 16 2.54 6.25 10.96
C GLU A 16 1.05 6.59 10.76
N PHE A 17 0.27 6.45 11.84
CA PHE A 17 -1.10 6.93 11.90
C PHE A 17 -1.16 8.17 12.76
N GLU A 18 -1.80 9.22 12.25
CA GLU A 18 -2.21 10.33 13.08
C GLU A 18 -3.70 10.20 13.39
N THR A 19 -3.99 9.84 14.64
CA THR A 19 -5.35 9.75 15.18
C THR A 19 -5.68 11.00 16.00
N LYS A 20 -6.94 11.18 16.39
CA LYS A 20 -7.32 12.25 17.33
C LYS A 20 -6.60 12.14 18.68
N ALA A 21 -6.20 10.94 19.07
CA ALA A 21 -5.48 10.67 20.32
C ALA A 21 -3.96 10.92 20.22
N GLY A 22 -3.46 11.18 19.01
CA GLY A 22 -2.05 11.44 18.74
C GLY A 22 -1.48 10.57 17.62
N LYS A 23 -0.17 10.72 17.42
CA LYS A 23 0.60 10.01 16.41
C LYS A 23 1.06 8.64 16.93
N ILE A 24 0.68 7.59 16.21
CA ILE A 24 1.02 6.20 16.47
C ILE A 24 2.00 5.77 15.37
N LYS A 25 3.17 5.25 15.76
CA LYS A 25 4.14 4.69 14.83
C LYS A 25 4.09 3.17 14.92
N ILE A 26 3.98 2.52 13.77
CA ILE A 26 3.87 1.07 13.62
C ILE A 26 4.96 0.60 12.65
N GLY A 27 5.77 -0.35 13.09
CA GLY A 27 6.87 -0.93 12.30
C GLY A 27 8.25 -0.36 12.62
N HIS A 28 9.24 -1.25 12.80
CA HIS A 28 10.63 -0.92 13.13
C HIS A 28 11.63 -2.02 12.71
N SER A 29 11.67 -2.48 11.46
CA SER A 29 12.77 -3.41 11.13
C SER A 29 13.29 -3.40 9.70
N SER A 30 14.56 -3.81 9.64
CA SER A 30 15.48 -3.83 8.52
C SER A 30 15.21 -4.96 7.52
N THR A 31 14.30 -5.88 7.84
CA THR A 31 14.04 -7.10 7.06
C THR A 31 12.65 -7.17 6.43
N TYR A 32 11.82 -6.11 6.51
CA TYR A 32 10.37 -6.20 6.24
C TYR A 32 9.87 -5.45 5.00
N GLY A 33 10.65 -5.41 3.92
CA GLY A 33 10.12 -5.02 2.59
C GLY A 33 8.85 -5.79 2.22
N ASP A 34 8.82 -7.08 2.56
CA ASP A 34 7.80 -8.04 2.16
C ASP A 34 6.44 -7.79 2.82
N GLN A 35 6.43 -7.35 4.07
CA GLN A 35 5.20 -7.17 4.84
C GLN A 35 4.50 -5.84 4.53
N PHE A 36 5.29 -4.83 4.18
CA PHE A 36 4.77 -3.61 3.60
C PHE A 36 4.19 -3.84 2.21
N GLN A 37 4.91 -4.60 1.38
CA GLN A 37 4.42 -5.04 0.08
C GLN A 37 3.11 -5.81 0.23
N GLU A 38 3.02 -6.73 1.18
CA GLU A 38 1.79 -7.49 1.43
C GLU A 38 0.62 -6.56 1.80
N LEU A 39 0.84 -5.59 2.69
CA LEU A 39 -0.17 -4.59 3.06
C LEU A 39 -0.66 -3.77 1.86
N LEU A 40 0.27 -3.26 1.04
CA LEU A 40 -0.09 -2.51 -0.18
C LEU A 40 -0.85 -3.39 -1.17
N ASN A 41 -0.43 -4.64 -1.38
CA ASN A 41 -1.11 -5.57 -2.27
C ASN A 41 -2.57 -5.80 -1.82
N LYS A 42 -2.84 -5.93 -0.52
CA LYS A 42 -4.22 -6.07 -0.01
C LYS A 42 -5.05 -4.81 -0.27
N ILE A 43 -4.48 -3.63 -0.05
CA ILE A 43 -5.17 -2.35 -0.29
C ILE A 43 -5.46 -2.17 -1.78
N PHE A 44 -4.48 -2.45 -2.64
CA PHE A 44 -4.64 -2.35 -4.09
C PHE A 44 -5.59 -3.38 -4.66
N HIS A 45 -5.68 -4.57 -4.05
CA HIS A 45 -6.69 -5.55 -4.42
C HIS A 45 -8.11 -5.00 -4.19
N ILE A 46 -8.39 -4.40 -3.03
CA ILE A 46 -9.70 -3.75 -2.77
C ILE A 46 -9.99 -2.66 -3.80
N TYR A 47 -8.98 -1.84 -4.09
CA TYR A 47 -9.09 -0.79 -5.11
C TYR A 47 -9.36 -1.34 -6.52
N GLN A 48 -8.76 -2.46 -6.91
CA GLN A 48 -9.06 -3.11 -8.19
C GLN A 48 -10.47 -3.68 -8.24
N LEU A 49 -10.94 -4.31 -7.16
CA LEU A 49 -12.31 -4.81 -7.06
C LEU A 49 -13.34 -3.68 -7.20
N GLU A 50 -13.08 -2.56 -6.53
CA GLU A 50 -13.91 -1.35 -6.58
C GLU A 50 -13.97 -0.76 -8.00
N ARG A 51 -12.80 -0.59 -8.65
CA ARG A 51 -12.72 -0.10 -10.03
C ARG A 51 -13.44 -0.97 -11.05
N ARG A 52 -13.46 -2.28 -10.84
CA ARG A 52 -14.13 -3.24 -11.74
C ARG A 52 -15.61 -3.45 -11.40
N SER A 53 -16.11 -2.78 -10.35
CA SER A 53 -17.47 -2.99 -9.83
C SER A 53 -17.76 -4.45 -9.48
N GLU A 54 -16.75 -5.18 -9.01
CA GLU A 54 -16.85 -6.61 -8.69
C GLU A 54 -17.48 -6.81 -7.30
N THR A 55 -18.82 -6.72 -7.24
CA THR A 55 -19.58 -6.70 -5.98
C THR A 55 -19.56 -8.02 -5.21
N ASP A 56 -19.34 -9.14 -5.91
CA ASP A 56 -19.41 -10.50 -5.35
C ASP A 56 -18.30 -10.80 -4.34
N PHE A 57 -17.24 -10.00 -4.34
CA PHE A 57 -16.12 -10.15 -3.42
C PHE A 57 -16.29 -9.38 -2.11
N PHE A 58 -17.43 -8.70 -1.90
CA PHE A 58 -17.71 -7.95 -0.69
C PHE A 58 -18.81 -8.60 0.17
N PRO A 59 -18.76 -8.46 1.51
CA PRO A 59 -17.69 -7.81 2.29
C PRO A 59 -16.39 -8.63 2.26
N CYS A 60 -15.25 -7.94 2.28
CA CYS A 60 -13.94 -8.58 2.34
C CYS A 60 -13.15 -8.16 3.58
N SER A 61 -12.27 -9.05 4.05
CA SER A 61 -11.37 -8.79 5.16
C SER A 61 -10.00 -9.39 4.89
N PHE A 62 -8.96 -8.64 5.23
CA PHE A 62 -7.58 -9.10 5.09
C PHE A 62 -6.83 -8.89 6.40
N GLU A 63 -5.94 -9.82 6.69
CA GLU A 63 -5.01 -9.75 7.81
C GLU A 63 -3.58 -9.69 7.26
N VAL A 64 -2.76 -8.81 7.82
CA VAL A 64 -1.34 -8.71 7.50
C VAL A 64 -0.54 -8.66 8.79
N MET A 65 0.41 -9.58 8.93
CA MET A 65 1.15 -9.80 10.17
C MET A 65 2.58 -9.27 10.05
N TRP A 66 2.85 -8.18 10.75
CA TRP A 66 4.17 -7.59 10.83
C TRP A 66 4.87 -8.14 12.06
N TYR A 67 5.65 -9.19 11.86
CA TYR A 67 6.50 -9.72 12.92
C TYR A 67 7.71 -8.80 13.14
N ASP A 68 8.22 -8.68 14.37
CA ASP A 68 9.49 -8.04 14.71
C ASP A 68 10.07 -8.76 15.94
N ASP A 69 11.39 -8.73 16.12
CA ASP A 69 12.05 -9.33 17.29
C ASP A 69 11.55 -8.74 18.62
N ARG A 70 11.01 -7.51 18.61
CA ARG A 70 10.57 -6.77 19.79
C ARG A 70 9.07 -6.71 19.94
N VAL A 71 8.35 -6.35 18.88
CA VAL A 71 6.90 -6.09 18.92
C VAL A 71 6.25 -6.51 17.61
N ASN A 72 5.27 -7.41 17.68
CA ASN A 72 4.52 -7.82 16.51
C ASN A 72 3.30 -6.91 16.32
N TYR A 73 2.92 -6.64 15.08
CA TYR A 73 1.70 -5.92 14.74
C TYR A 73 0.81 -6.75 13.84
N GLU A 74 -0.49 -6.75 14.14
CA GLU A 74 -1.52 -7.36 13.31
C GLU A 74 -2.36 -6.25 12.71
N TRP A 75 -2.38 -6.16 11.39
CA TRP A 75 -3.26 -5.29 10.64
C TRP A 75 -4.49 -6.07 10.20
N ARG A 76 -5.68 -5.54 10.50
CA ARG A 76 -6.94 -6.04 9.95
C ARG A 76 -7.62 -4.93 9.18
N ILE A 77 -7.88 -5.20 7.91
CA ILE A 77 -8.58 -4.28 7.02
C ILE A 77 -9.87 -4.97 6.60
N GLU A 78 -11.00 -4.37 6.96
CA GLU A 78 -12.33 -4.83 6.60
C GLU A 78 -12.97 -3.79 5.67
N CYS A 79 -13.57 -4.23 4.56
CA CYS A 79 -14.26 -3.36 3.62
C CYS A 79 -15.68 -3.87 3.36
N ASP A 80 -16.65 -2.98 3.52
CA ASP A 80 -18.03 -3.20 3.10
C ASP A 80 -18.29 -2.43 1.80
N HIS A 81 -18.95 -3.08 0.85
CA HIS A 81 -19.32 -2.55 -0.45
C HIS A 81 -20.08 -1.21 -0.35
N ALA A 82 -20.88 -1.03 0.70
CA ALA A 82 -21.87 0.03 0.75
C ALA A 82 -21.32 1.47 0.87
N ALA A 83 -20.01 1.68 1.08
CA ALA A 83 -19.49 3.02 1.31
C ALA A 83 -18.05 3.31 0.84
N CYS A 84 -17.35 2.35 0.21
CA CYS A 84 -15.90 2.43 -0.04
C CYS A 84 -15.14 2.88 1.23
N LYS A 85 -15.61 2.41 2.38
CA LYS A 85 -15.07 2.69 3.70
C LYS A 85 -14.34 1.46 4.19
N LEU A 86 -13.09 1.68 4.58
CA LEU A 86 -12.23 0.68 5.19
C LEU A 86 -12.28 0.86 6.69
N GLN A 87 -12.67 -0.20 7.39
CA GLN A 87 -12.43 -0.32 8.81
C GLN A 87 -11.01 -0.88 8.98
N VAL A 88 -10.11 -0.05 9.48
CA VAL A 88 -8.71 -0.42 9.74
C VAL A 88 -8.53 -0.60 11.23
N LYS A 89 -8.06 -1.78 11.63
CA LYS A 89 -7.68 -2.10 13.00
C LYS A 89 -6.22 -2.52 13.03
N VAL A 90 -5.47 -2.01 14.00
CA VAL A 90 -4.09 -2.45 14.24
C VAL A 90 -3.94 -2.88 15.68
N PHE A 91 -3.42 -4.08 15.87
CA PHE A 91 -3.16 -4.65 17.19
C PHE A 91 -1.66 -4.79 17.42
N GLU A 92 -1.20 -4.37 18.58
CA GLU A 92 0.10 -4.72 19.13
C GLU A 92 0.02 -6.08 19.81
N LEU A 93 0.98 -6.95 19.48
CA LEU A 93 1.08 -8.31 19.97
C LEU A 93 2.46 -8.53 20.61
N SER A 94 2.50 -9.35 21.65
CA SER A 94 3.77 -9.73 22.28
C SER A 94 4.43 -10.85 21.47
N THR A 95 5.76 -10.80 21.37
CA THR A 95 6.56 -11.89 20.80
C THR A 95 6.61 -13.12 21.70
N SER A 96 6.41 -12.95 23.02
CA SER A 96 6.52 -14.02 24.01
C SER A 96 5.20 -14.42 24.67
N ASP A 97 4.26 -13.49 24.84
CA ASP A 97 2.95 -13.75 25.46
C ASP A 97 1.83 -13.81 24.41
N LYS A 98 1.39 -15.03 24.07
CA LYS A 98 0.30 -15.26 23.11
C LYS A 98 -1.05 -14.67 23.53
N LYS A 99 -1.24 -14.33 24.81
CA LYS A 99 -2.47 -13.72 25.31
C LYS A 99 -2.44 -12.20 25.25
N TYR A 100 -1.26 -11.60 25.13
CA TYR A 100 -1.13 -10.16 25.01
C TYR A 100 -1.63 -9.70 23.64
N ARG A 101 -2.67 -8.87 23.65
CA ARG A 101 -3.21 -8.22 22.46
C ARG A 101 -3.77 -6.86 22.86
N ARG A 102 -3.21 -5.80 22.29
CA ARG A 102 -3.62 -4.42 22.54
C ARG A 102 -4.04 -3.74 21.25
N GLU A 103 -5.26 -3.24 21.19
CA GLU A 103 -5.72 -2.44 20.06
C GLU A 103 -5.05 -1.06 20.09
N LEU A 104 -4.34 -0.72 19.01
CA LEU A 104 -3.69 0.59 18.83
C LEU A 104 -4.52 1.52 17.95
N VAL A 105 -5.12 0.96 16.89
CA VAL A 105 -5.91 1.69 15.90
C VAL A 105 -7.21 0.94 15.68
N ASN A 106 -8.32 1.68 15.56
CA ASN A 106 -9.63 1.17 15.19
C ASN A 106 -10.43 2.32 14.59
N GLU A 107 -10.27 2.52 13.29
CA GLU A 107 -10.78 3.70 12.61
C GLU A 107 -11.44 3.34 11.28
N ILE A 108 -12.44 4.14 10.89
CA ILE A 108 -13.09 4.05 9.59
C ILE A 108 -12.53 5.15 8.70
N ILE A 109 -11.90 4.76 7.59
CA ILE A 109 -11.32 5.67 6.60
C ILE A 109 -11.94 5.44 5.23
N SER A 110 -12.01 6.46 4.38
CA SER A 110 -12.37 6.24 2.99
C SER A 110 -11.19 5.63 2.23
N LEU A 111 -11.48 4.71 1.31
CA LEU A 111 -10.48 4.13 0.42
C LEU A 111 -9.74 5.22 -0.36
N ASP A 112 -10.45 6.20 -0.91
CA ASP A 112 -9.86 7.33 -1.64
C ASP A 112 -8.87 8.16 -0.80
N SER A 113 -9.21 8.45 0.47
CA SER A 113 -8.29 9.17 1.36
C SER A 113 -7.04 8.35 1.64
N LEU A 114 -7.18 7.04 1.86
CA LEU A 114 -6.06 6.14 2.09
C LEU A 114 -5.15 6.06 0.86
N LEU A 115 -5.72 5.88 -0.34
CA LEU A 115 -4.96 5.84 -1.59
C LEU A 115 -4.24 7.16 -1.85
N GLY A 116 -4.85 8.28 -1.48
CA GLY A 116 -4.21 9.59 -1.57
C GLY A 116 -3.00 9.75 -0.67
N ASP A 117 -3.10 9.29 0.57
CA ASP A 117 -1.99 9.27 1.52
C ASP A 117 -0.86 8.34 1.06
N ILE A 118 -1.21 7.17 0.51
CA ILE A 118 -0.25 6.23 -0.10
C ILE A 118 0.48 6.91 -1.26
N LEU A 119 -0.23 7.53 -2.21
CA LEU A 119 0.38 8.19 -3.35
C LEU A 119 1.41 9.25 -2.93
N LEU A 120 1.03 10.15 -2.02
CA LEU A 120 1.94 11.19 -1.53
C LEU A 120 3.21 10.59 -0.91
N SER A 121 3.04 9.47 -0.21
CA SER A 121 4.15 8.77 0.43
C SER A 121 5.08 8.12 -0.59
N LEU A 122 4.51 7.46 -1.61
CA LEU A 122 5.25 6.89 -2.74
C LEU A 122 5.99 7.96 -3.56
N GLU A 123 5.38 9.12 -3.80
CA GLU A 123 6.03 10.25 -4.50
C GLU A 123 7.21 10.79 -3.70
N ASN A 124 7.04 11.01 -2.40
CA ASN A 124 8.11 11.46 -1.52
C ASN A 124 9.30 10.49 -1.51
N LEU A 125 9.01 9.19 -1.60
CA LEU A 125 10.02 8.17 -1.66
C LEU A 125 10.78 8.13 -2.96
N TRP A 126 10.04 8.15 -4.05
CA TRP A 126 10.60 8.21 -5.39
C TRP A 126 11.53 9.42 -5.53
N HIS A 127 11.09 10.60 -5.07
CA HIS A 127 11.92 11.81 -5.06
C HIS A 127 13.19 11.70 -4.20
N ARG A 128 13.16 10.91 -3.13
CA ARG A 128 14.29 10.76 -2.20
C ARG A 128 15.32 9.73 -2.65
N PHE A 129 14.88 8.61 -3.24
CA PHE A 129 15.75 7.46 -3.50
C PHE A 129 15.96 7.14 -4.99
N GLY A 130 15.17 7.72 -5.90
CA GLY A 130 15.29 7.45 -7.34
C GLY A 130 14.84 6.05 -7.75
N PHE A 131 15.31 5.56 -8.89
CA PHE A 131 14.89 4.27 -9.48
C PHE A 131 15.74 3.09 -8.98
N ILE A 132 15.11 2.01 -8.51
CA ILE A 132 15.72 0.67 -8.41
C ILE A 132 14.68 -0.37 -8.85
N GLY A 133 14.80 -0.87 -10.09
CA GLY A 133 14.06 -2.02 -10.63
C GLY A 133 12.52 -1.87 -10.72
N TYR A 134 11.89 -2.46 -11.75
CA TYR A 134 10.42 -2.46 -11.87
C TYR A 134 9.87 -3.71 -12.57
N LYS A 135 8.75 -4.22 -12.04
CA LYS A 135 7.93 -5.32 -12.55
C LYS A 135 6.46 -5.03 -12.16
N THR A 136 5.47 -5.44 -12.95
CA THR A 136 4.03 -5.29 -12.60
C THR A 136 3.63 -6.10 -11.38
N ASN A 137 4.30 -7.21 -11.13
CA ASN A 137 4.22 -7.94 -9.88
C ASN A 137 5.46 -7.63 -9.05
N TRP A 138 5.27 -7.27 -7.78
CA TRP A 138 6.39 -6.98 -6.91
C TRP A 138 7.18 -8.25 -6.59
N GLU A 139 8.49 -8.18 -6.81
CA GLU A 139 9.44 -9.03 -6.12
C GLU A 139 10.09 -8.23 -4.98
N VAL A 140 10.29 -8.91 -3.86
CA VAL A 140 10.94 -8.43 -2.63
C VAL A 140 12.03 -7.39 -2.91
N GLY A 141 11.88 -6.19 -2.35
CA GLY A 141 12.88 -5.12 -2.41
C GLY A 141 12.81 -4.19 -3.63
N ASN A 142 11.89 -4.40 -4.58
CA ASN A 142 11.61 -3.43 -5.64
C ASN A 142 10.71 -2.30 -5.14
N PHE A 143 10.87 -1.11 -5.74
CA PHE A 143 10.00 0.02 -5.42
C PHE A 143 8.56 -0.19 -5.97
N PRO A 144 7.49 0.23 -5.25
CA PRO A 144 6.06 0.31 -5.64
C PRO A 144 5.74 1.07 -6.96
N MET A 145 6.48 0.88 -8.03
CA MET A 145 6.37 1.73 -9.22
C MET A 145 5.00 1.58 -9.89
N TYR A 146 4.47 0.36 -9.99
CA TYR A 146 3.17 0.13 -10.63
C TYR A 146 2.02 0.82 -9.89
N GLU A 147 2.02 0.75 -8.56
CA GLU A 147 1.06 1.38 -7.66
C GLU A 147 1.15 2.90 -7.75
N LEU A 148 2.38 3.43 -7.75
CA LEU A 148 2.62 4.85 -7.96
C LEU A 148 2.03 5.30 -9.31
N LEU A 149 2.40 4.64 -10.41
CA LEU A 149 1.93 4.98 -11.75
C LEU A 149 0.40 4.85 -11.86
N THR A 150 -0.19 3.81 -11.28
CA THR A 150 -1.64 3.58 -11.29
C THR A 150 -2.38 4.69 -10.57
N LEU A 151 -1.95 5.06 -9.37
CA LEU A 151 -2.57 6.15 -8.62
C LEU A 151 -2.39 7.51 -9.32
N LYS A 152 -1.22 7.77 -9.91
CA LYS A 152 -0.98 9.00 -10.68
C LYS A 152 -1.86 9.06 -11.94
N ALA A 153 -1.99 7.95 -12.65
CA ALA A 153 -2.79 7.85 -13.86
C ALA A 153 -4.27 8.10 -13.54
N ASP A 154 -4.81 7.41 -12.54
CA ASP A 154 -6.20 7.59 -12.11
C ASP A 154 -6.51 9.02 -11.67
N ARG A 155 -5.63 9.64 -10.86
CA ARG A 155 -5.80 11.05 -10.47
C ARG A 155 -5.71 12.02 -11.64
N SER A 156 -4.98 11.66 -12.69
CA SER A 156 -4.80 12.49 -13.89
C SER A 156 -5.82 12.17 -14.99
N GLY A 157 -6.70 11.19 -14.78
CA GLY A 157 -7.66 10.70 -15.78
C GLY A 157 -6.99 9.97 -16.95
N TRP A 158 -5.78 9.44 -16.76
CA TRP A 158 -5.04 8.70 -17.79
C TRP A 158 -5.37 7.21 -17.70
N ASN A 159 -5.58 6.60 -18.85
CA ASN A 159 -5.75 5.16 -18.93
C ASN A 159 -4.40 4.52 -19.27
N ILE A 160 -3.74 3.94 -18.27
CA ILE A 160 -2.54 3.13 -18.48
C ILE A 160 -2.94 1.70 -18.82
N LEU A 161 -2.54 1.26 -20.00
CA LEU A 161 -2.66 -0.14 -20.40
C LEU A 161 -1.29 -0.80 -20.22
N PRO A 162 -1.20 -1.93 -19.51
CA PRO A 162 0.02 -2.71 -19.48
C PRO A 162 0.35 -3.22 -20.89
N GLU A 163 1.64 -3.28 -21.22
CA GLU A 163 2.10 -3.95 -22.43
C GLU A 163 1.70 -5.43 -22.36
N LYS A 164 1.20 -5.97 -23.48
CA LYS A 164 0.80 -7.38 -23.55
C LYS A 164 2.01 -8.27 -23.27
N ALA A 165 1.96 -9.01 -22.18
CA ALA A 165 2.80 -10.19 -21.97
C ALA A 165 2.01 -11.46 -22.31
N ASN A 166 2.73 -12.55 -22.56
CA ASN A 166 2.12 -13.89 -22.56
C ASN A 166 1.74 -14.26 -21.12
N GLU A 167 0.71 -15.08 -20.91
CA GLU A 167 0.23 -15.49 -19.57
C GLU A 167 1.34 -16.07 -18.68
N GLU A 168 2.33 -16.77 -19.25
CA GLU A 168 3.50 -17.30 -18.52
C GLU A 168 4.47 -16.22 -18.00
N ASP A 169 4.37 -15.00 -18.54
CA ASP A 169 5.21 -13.84 -18.27
C ASP A 169 4.39 -12.66 -17.70
N ASP A 170 3.19 -12.91 -17.14
CA ASP A 170 2.35 -11.86 -16.56
C ASP A 170 3.06 -11.04 -15.46
N TRP A 171 4.01 -11.67 -14.76
CA TRP A 171 4.88 -11.03 -13.77
C TRP A 171 5.93 -10.07 -14.38
N ARG A 172 6.14 -10.13 -15.71
CA ARG A 172 6.99 -9.23 -16.50
C ARG A 172 6.23 -8.13 -17.19
N GLN A 173 4.89 -8.07 -17.06
CA GLN A 173 4.14 -6.96 -17.63
C GLN A 173 4.72 -5.63 -17.13
N LYS A 174 4.65 -4.62 -17.97
CA LYS A 174 5.20 -3.30 -17.72
C LYS A 174 4.27 -2.27 -18.32
N VAL A 175 4.25 -1.08 -17.76
CA VAL A 175 3.65 0.08 -18.42
C VAL A 175 4.59 0.48 -19.55
N ALA A 176 4.04 0.90 -20.70
CA ALA A 176 4.85 1.40 -21.81
C ALA A 176 5.75 2.54 -21.33
N THR A 177 7.04 2.50 -21.72
CA THR A 177 8.07 3.43 -21.19
C THR A 177 7.72 4.91 -21.39
N GLU A 178 7.06 5.26 -22.49
CA GLU A 178 6.60 6.62 -22.75
C GLU A 178 5.56 7.09 -21.70
N ASN A 179 4.54 6.27 -21.44
CA ASN A 179 3.53 6.55 -20.42
C ASN A 179 4.13 6.61 -19.02
N GLU A 180 5.09 5.74 -18.70
CA GLU A 180 5.82 5.76 -17.43
C GLU A 180 6.58 7.09 -17.25
N ILE A 181 7.36 7.51 -18.26
CA ILE A 181 8.11 8.77 -18.22
C ILE A 181 7.16 9.96 -18.06
N ASP A 182 6.08 9.99 -18.83
CA ASP A 182 5.14 11.11 -18.82
C ASP A 182 4.39 11.24 -17.49
N LEU A 183 3.96 10.11 -16.91
CA LEU A 183 3.35 10.07 -15.58
C LEU A 183 4.33 10.47 -14.48
N LEU A 184 5.59 10.03 -14.55
CA LEU A 184 6.59 10.37 -13.55
C LEU A 184 6.97 11.85 -13.62
N LEU A 185 7.19 12.38 -14.83
CA LEU A 185 7.62 13.77 -15.05
C LEU A 185 6.49 14.81 -14.98
N PHE A 186 5.23 14.40 -14.83
CA PHE A 186 4.06 15.28 -14.89
C PHE A 186 4.07 16.19 -16.13
N LYS A 187 4.44 15.64 -17.29
CA LYS A 187 4.23 16.36 -18.55
C LYS A 187 2.78 16.15 -18.96
N LYS A 188 1.94 17.12 -18.61
CA LYS A 188 0.63 17.24 -19.26
C LYS A 188 0.88 17.45 -20.77
N PRO A 189 0.21 16.71 -21.67
CA PRO A 189 0.12 17.16 -23.06
C PRO A 189 -0.54 18.54 -23.15
#